data_AF-A0A3D3R3J1-F1
#
_entry.id   AF-A0A3D3R3J1-F1
#
_cell.length_a   1.000
_cell.length_b   1.000
_cell.length_c   1.000
_cell.angle_alpha   90.00
_cell.angle_beta   90.00
_cell.angle_gamma   90.00
#
_symmetry.space_group_name_H-M   'P 1'
#
loop_
_entity.id
_entity.type
_entity.pdbx_description
1 polymer ?
#
loop_
_entity_poly.entity_id
_entity_poly.type
_entity_poly.pdbx_seq_one_letter_code
_entity_poly.pdbx_strand_id
1 'polypeptide(L)'
;MSSVLDEPVTQASTSASGRLRSTMAAARLSFNWLGVRKSLSSSQKDQAANSFGAEGKFLSAGKKLLDTRHAAFKAVTSIRGRTVAYWKGVSLPFPEPGIRLIRQDAISDFDRQIAAFRDELDSAVFELDRHYDELRSAARKRLGDLFNPDDYPPSLIGMFAIEHDYPSVEPPNYLQQLNPELYEQECQRVQSRFDEAVQLAEQAFLSELTQMVEHLTERLSGRQDGKPKVFRDSAVTNLTEFFDRFRSLNIRSNEQLDELVENAQRVITGVDPQQLRNSQALREQVASQMSVVQSGLDQLLVDRPRRNIQRRPR
;
A
#
# COMPACT_ATOMS: atom_id res chain seq x y z
N MET A 1 20.33 40.95 45.50
CA MET A 1 19.40 40.96 44.36
C MET A 1 20.02 40.21 43.22
N SER A 2 19.40 39.11 42.81
CA SER A 2 19.32 38.52 41.47
C SER A 2 18.92 37.06 41.65
N SER A 3 17.62 36.84 41.79
CA SER A 3 17.02 35.51 41.69
C SER A 3 17.16 35.04 40.24
N VAL A 4 17.93 33.97 40.04
CA VAL A 4 17.90 33.23 38.79
C VAL A 4 16.58 32.44 38.81
N LEU A 5 15.63 32.89 38.00
CA LEU A 5 14.41 32.14 37.74
C LEU A 5 14.81 30.91 36.93
N ASP A 6 14.75 29.76 37.59
CA ASP A 6 14.80 28.44 36.98
C ASP A 6 13.51 28.29 36.16
N GLU A 7 13.60 28.47 34.84
CA GLU A 7 12.48 28.18 33.95
C GLU A 7 12.25 26.66 33.93
N PRO A 8 11.04 26.17 34.26
CA PRO A 8 10.77 24.76 34.19
C PRO A 8 10.74 24.35 32.71
N VAL A 9 11.74 23.56 32.29
CA VAL A 9 11.69 22.81 31.03
C VAL A 9 10.51 21.86 31.13
N THR A 10 9.36 22.35 30.67
CA THR A 10 8.14 21.60 30.59
C THR A 10 8.39 20.56 29.50
N GLN A 11 8.54 19.29 29.88
CA GLN A 11 8.51 18.17 28.93
C GLN A 11 7.12 18.17 28.28
N ALA A 12 6.94 18.98 27.24
CA ALA A 12 5.75 18.98 26.42
C ALA A 12 5.64 17.58 25.84
N SER A 13 4.55 16.88 26.16
CA SER A 13 4.17 15.67 25.46
C SER A 13 4.15 16.01 23.97
N THR A 14 5.18 15.55 23.24
CA THR A 14 5.34 15.88 21.83
C THR A 14 4.08 15.40 21.13
N SER A 15 3.38 16.26 20.39
CA SER A 15 2.15 15.87 19.67
C SER A 15 2.43 14.64 18.79
N ALA A 16 1.38 13.88 18.47
CA ALA A 16 1.52 12.72 17.58
C ALA A 16 2.19 13.08 16.24
N SER A 17 1.85 14.24 15.68
CA SER A 17 2.49 14.78 14.48
C SER A 17 3.95 15.18 14.70
N GLY A 18 4.28 15.75 15.87
CA GLY A 18 5.68 16.05 16.23
C GLY A 18 6.54 14.79 16.35
N ARG A 19 6.00 13.71 16.93
CA ARG A 19 6.68 12.40 16.98
C ARG A 19 6.86 11.81 15.58
N LEU A 20 5.83 11.87 14.74
CA LEU A 20 5.89 11.39 13.35
C LEU A 20 6.96 12.15 12.57
N ARG A 21 7.06 13.47 12.74
CA ARG A 21 8.08 14.32 12.10
C ARG A 21 9.50 14.02 12.58
N SER A 22 9.71 13.76 13.88
CA SER A 22 11.05 13.54 14.42
C SER A 22 11.61 12.12 14.19
N THR A 23 10.74 11.13 14.03
CA THR A 23 11.14 9.71 13.95
C THR A 23 11.03 9.08 12.56
N MET A 24 10.34 9.74 11.63
CA MET A 24 10.12 9.23 10.28
C MET A 24 10.89 10.03 9.23
N ALA A 25 11.13 9.40 8.09
CA ALA A 25 11.66 9.99 6.88
C ALA A 25 10.66 9.79 5.74
N ALA A 26 10.52 10.80 4.89
CA ALA A 26 9.76 10.69 3.66
C ALA A 26 10.55 9.88 2.63
N ALA A 27 9.91 8.88 2.06
CA ALA A 27 10.45 8.06 1.01
C ALA A 27 9.40 7.85 -0.07
N ARG A 28 9.85 7.70 -1.31
CA ARG A 28 8.99 7.47 -2.46
C ARG A 28 9.53 6.27 -3.24
N LEU A 29 8.60 5.47 -3.75
CA LEU A 29 8.87 4.29 -4.56
C LEU A 29 8.17 4.45 -5.92
N SER A 30 8.95 4.44 -6.99
CA SER A 30 8.47 4.54 -8.38
C SER A 30 8.74 3.24 -9.13
N PHE A 31 7.91 2.99 -10.15
CA PHE A 31 8.03 1.83 -11.02
C PHE A 31 7.99 2.30 -12.47
N ASN A 32 8.99 1.89 -13.26
CA ASN A 32 8.85 1.85 -14.71
C ASN A 32 8.37 0.45 -15.11
N TRP A 33 7.35 0.37 -15.98
CA TRP A 33 6.77 -0.92 -16.36
C TRP A 33 6.31 -0.90 -17.81
N LEU A 34 6.65 -1.94 -18.56
CA LEU A 34 6.26 -2.08 -19.97
C LEU A 34 4.73 -1.96 -20.15
N GLY A 35 4.33 -1.04 -21.03
CA GLY A 35 2.96 -0.95 -21.51
C GLY A 35 2.61 -2.14 -22.42
N VAL A 36 1.73 -3.02 -21.97
CA VAL A 36 1.32 -4.23 -22.71
C VAL A 36 0.01 -4.09 -23.49
N ARG A 37 -0.51 -2.87 -23.59
CA ARG A 37 -1.74 -2.55 -24.34
C ARG A 37 -1.52 -1.33 -25.21
N LYS A 38 -2.15 -1.32 -26.38
CA LYS A 38 -2.16 -0.15 -27.27
C LYS A 38 -3.57 0.09 -27.80
N SER A 39 -3.97 1.36 -27.85
CA SER A 39 -5.23 1.75 -28.47
C SER A 39 -5.22 1.41 -29.96
N LEU A 40 -6.37 1.03 -30.50
CA LEU A 40 -6.52 0.91 -31.94
C LEU A 40 -6.50 2.29 -32.60
N SER A 41 -6.05 2.36 -33.85
CA SER A 41 -6.17 3.57 -34.68
C SER A 41 -7.63 3.90 -34.97
N SER A 42 -7.92 5.13 -35.40
CA SER A 42 -9.30 5.54 -35.73
C SER A 42 -9.92 4.63 -36.80
N SER A 43 -9.19 4.32 -37.88
CA SER A 43 -9.68 3.43 -38.94
C SER A 43 -9.97 2.01 -38.44
N GLN A 44 -9.11 1.46 -37.58
CA GLN A 44 -9.34 0.15 -36.95
C GLN A 44 -10.56 0.17 -36.02
N LYS A 45 -10.79 1.28 -35.30
CA LYS A 45 -12.00 1.44 -34.47
C LYS A 45 -13.25 1.55 -35.31
N ASP A 46 -13.23 2.29 -36.41
CA ASP A 46 -14.36 2.41 -37.33
C ASP A 46 -14.70 1.04 -37.93
N GLN A 47 -13.69 0.28 -38.36
CA GLN A 47 -13.88 -1.09 -38.86
C GLN A 47 -14.50 -2.01 -37.80
N ALA A 48 -14.06 -1.93 -36.55
CA ALA A 48 -14.64 -2.72 -35.46
C ALA A 48 -16.08 -2.28 -35.11
N ALA A 49 -16.34 -0.97 -35.11
CA ALA A 49 -17.64 -0.39 -34.78
C ALA A 49 -18.71 -0.73 -35.83
N ASN A 50 -18.33 -0.77 -37.11
CA ASN A 50 -19.20 -1.16 -38.21
C ASN A 50 -19.82 -2.56 -38.02
N SER A 51 -19.11 -3.48 -37.37
CA SER A 51 -19.62 -4.83 -37.09
C SER A 51 -20.83 -4.84 -36.15
N PHE A 52 -21.05 -3.74 -35.40
CA PHE A 52 -22.16 -3.55 -34.47
C PHE A 52 -23.08 -2.40 -34.89
N GLY A 53 -22.87 -1.79 -36.06
CA GLY A 53 -23.60 -0.59 -36.49
C GLY A 53 -23.36 0.63 -35.58
N ALA A 54 -22.25 0.64 -34.83
CA ALA A 54 -21.89 1.73 -33.94
C ALA A 54 -21.02 2.77 -34.65
N GLU A 55 -21.10 4.02 -34.21
CA GLU A 55 -20.12 5.04 -34.61
C GLU A 55 -18.77 4.81 -33.90
N GLY A 56 -17.67 4.82 -34.65
CA GLY A 56 -16.33 4.54 -34.09
C GLY A 56 -15.89 5.50 -32.98
N LYS A 57 -16.36 6.75 -32.97
CA LYS A 57 -16.11 7.72 -31.88
C LYS A 57 -16.76 7.33 -30.55
N PHE A 58 -17.83 6.55 -30.60
CA PHE A 58 -18.54 6.04 -29.44
C PHE A 58 -18.06 4.65 -29.02
N LEU A 59 -17.04 4.09 -29.70
CA LEU A 59 -16.41 2.82 -29.37
C LEU A 59 -14.96 3.03 -28.89
N SER A 60 -14.63 2.45 -27.74
CA SER A 60 -13.25 2.32 -27.27
C SER A 60 -12.76 0.89 -27.43
N ALA A 61 -11.61 0.72 -28.09
CA ALA A 61 -10.98 -0.57 -28.31
C ALA A 61 -9.46 -0.46 -28.23
N GLY A 62 -8.82 -1.52 -27.74
CA GLY A 62 -7.36 -1.63 -27.64
C GLY A 62 -6.90 -3.08 -27.76
N LYS A 63 -5.69 -3.27 -28.28
CA LYS A 63 -5.05 -4.58 -28.43
C LYS A 63 -4.11 -4.86 -27.27
N LYS A 64 -3.99 -6.13 -26.90
CA LYS A 64 -3.00 -6.64 -25.94
C LYS A 64 -1.76 -7.06 -26.73
N LEU A 65 -0.62 -6.47 -26.41
CA LEU A 65 0.63 -6.68 -27.15
C LEU A 65 1.28 -8.00 -26.75
N LEU A 66 1.31 -8.31 -25.45
CA LEU A 66 1.96 -9.52 -24.94
C LEU A 66 1.00 -10.33 -24.07
N ASP A 67 1.23 -11.63 -24.04
CA ASP A 67 0.51 -12.53 -23.14
C ASP A 67 1.09 -12.44 -21.72
N THR A 68 0.50 -11.58 -20.90
CA THR A 68 0.92 -11.42 -19.50
C THR A 68 0.59 -12.62 -18.61
N ARG A 69 -0.06 -13.66 -19.14
CA ARG A 69 -0.30 -14.90 -18.40
C ARG A 69 0.89 -15.87 -18.49
N HIS A 70 1.85 -15.60 -19.38
CA HIS A 70 3.08 -16.38 -19.50
C HIS A 70 3.83 -16.43 -18.17
N ALA A 71 4.44 -17.58 -17.86
CA ALA A 71 5.10 -17.81 -16.57
C ALA A 71 6.20 -16.77 -16.28
N ALA A 72 7.06 -16.48 -17.27
CA ALA A 72 8.11 -15.47 -17.12
C ALA A 72 7.54 -14.06 -16.88
N PHE A 73 6.43 -13.68 -17.54
CA PHE A 73 5.81 -12.36 -17.33
C PHE A 73 5.15 -12.27 -15.95
N LYS A 74 4.55 -13.37 -15.49
CA LYS A 74 4.00 -13.46 -14.13
C LYS A 74 5.09 -13.36 -13.07
N ALA A 75 6.28 -13.92 -13.30
CA ALA A 75 7.41 -13.80 -12.37
C ALA A 75 7.80 -12.32 -12.17
N VAL A 76 7.99 -11.58 -13.27
CA VAL A 76 8.24 -10.13 -13.25
C VAL A 76 7.11 -9.38 -12.52
N THR A 77 5.85 -9.69 -12.83
CA THR A 77 4.68 -9.06 -12.17
C THR A 77 4.59 -9.39 -10.67
N SER A 78 4.98 -10.60 -10.27
CA SER A 78 4.97 -11.04 -8.87
C SER A 78 5.96 -10.24 -8.02
N ILE A 79 7.14 -9.94 -8.56
CA ILE A 79 8.15 -9.12 -7.88
C ILE A 79 7.56 -7.75 -7.55
N ARG A 80 6.96 -7.06 -8.52
CA ARG A 80 6.28 -5.77 -8.27
C ARG A 80 5.22 -5.87 -7.17
N GLY A 81 4.43 -6.94 -7.17
CA GLY A 81 3.43 -7.19 -6.13
C GLY A 81 4.07 -7.30 -4.74
N ARG A 82 5.15 -8.09 -4.61
CA ARG A 82 5.90 -8.24 -3.36
C ARG A 82 6.57 -6.94 -2.92
N THR A 83 7.17 -6.18 -3.83
CA THR A 83 7.77 -4.87 -3.53
C THR A 83 6.72 -3.90 -3.01
N VAL A 84 5.53 -3.83 -3.63
CA VAL A 84 4.43 -2.97 -3.16
C VAL A 84 3.90 -3.42 -1.80
N ALA A 85 3.79 -4.73 -1.55
CA ALA A 85 3.36 -5.27 -0.26
C ALA A 85 4.37 -4.92 0.84
N TYR A 86 5.66 -5.18 0.59
CA TYR A 86 6.74 -4.80 1.50
C TYR A 86 6.72 -3.30 1.78
N TRP A 87 6.65 -2.46 0.75
CA TRP A 87 6.64 -1.01 0.87
C TRP A 87 5.51 -0.53 1.80
N LYS A 88 4.29 -1.03 1.60
CA LYS A 88 3.16 -0.73 2.49
C LYS A 88 3.34 -1.26 3.90
N GLY A 89 4.00 -2.40 4.05
CA GLY A 89 4.27 -3.03 5.35
C GLY A 89 5.29 -2.27 6.20
N VAL A 90 6.26 -1.59 5.59
CA VAL A 90 7.31 -0.89 6.37
C VAL A 90 7.09 0.62 6.49
N SER A 91 5.96 1.15 6.01
CA SER A 91 5.73 2.59 5.94
C SER A 91 4.30 3.03 6.23
N LEU A 92 4.14 4.29 6.63
CA LEU A 92 2.87 4.96 6.85
C LEU A 92 2.46 5.82 5.63
N PRO A 93 1.15 5.94 5.33
CA PRO A 93 0.68 6.83 4.27
C PRO A 93 1.02 8.30 4.56
N PHE A 94 1.26 9.07 3.50
CA PHE A 94 1.45 10.51 3.56
C PHE A 94 0.47 11.21 2.60
N PRO A 95 0.04 12.47 2.84
CA PRO A 95 -0.93 13.16 1.99
C PRO A 95 -0.49 13.36 0.54
N GLU A 96 0.83 13.42 0.30
CA GLU A 96 1.37 13.60 -1.04
C GLU A 96 1.40 12.28 -1.82
N PRO A 97 0.80 12.21 -3.03
CA PRO A 97 0.78 10.98 -3.82
C PRO A 97 2.18 10.42 -4.09
N GLY A 98 2.34 9.12 -3.82
CA GLY A 98 3.59 8.41 -4.05
C GLY A 98 4.62 8.53 -2.92
N ILE A 99 4.42 9.44 -1.97
CA ILE A 99 5.25 9.54 -0.76
C ILE A 99 4.62 8.72 0.37
N ARG A 100 5.47 8.05 1.15
CA ARG A 100 5.13 7.42 2.43
C ARG A 100 6.23 7.72 3.44
N LEU A 101 5.94 7.44 4.70
CA LEU A 101 6.85 7.68 5.80
C LEU A 101 7.41 6.36 6.31
N ILE A 102 8.73 6.21 6.31
CA ILE A 102 9.42 5.09 6.95
C ILE A 102 10.12 5.57 8.21
N ARG A 103 10.40 4.67 9.15
CA ARG A 103 11.25 5.03 10.29
C ARG A 103 12.66 5.34 9.84
N GLN A 104 13.26 6.35 10.44
CA GLN A 104 14.63 6.76 10.11
C GLN A 104 15.65 5.64 10.35
N ASP A 105 15.48 4.85 11.40
CA ASP A 105 16.37 3.73 11.71
C ASP A 105 16.14 2.49 10.81
N ALA A 106 15.05 2.47 10.05
CA ALA A 106 14.75 1.41 9.08
C ALA A 106 15.24 1.73 7.65
N ILE A 107 15.79 2.93 7.42
CA ILE A 107 16.26 3.39 6.09
C ILE A 107 17.24 2.38 5.48
N SER A 108 18.26 1.95 6.23
CA SER A 108 19.29 1.04 5.71
C SER A 108 18.74 -0.34 5.34
N ASP A 109 17.78 -0.85 6.09
CA ASP A 109 17.13 -2.13 5.79
C ASP A 109 16.16 -2.01 4.61
N PHE A 110 15.47 -0.87 4.51
CA PHE A 110 14.66 -0.54 3.35
C PHE A 110 15.49 -0.47 2.07
N ASP A 111 16.61 0.25 2.06
CA ASP A 111 17.51 0.36 0.90
C ASP A 111 18.00 -1.01 0.45
N ARG A 112 18.44 -1.83 1.40
CA ARG A 112 18.91 -3.19 1.14
C ARG A 112 17.83 -4.06 0.53
N GLN A 113 16.61 -3.99 1.07
CA GLN A 113 15.50 -4.79 0.57
C GLN A 113 15.03 -4.33 -0.82
N ILE A 114 15.03 -3.03 -1.10
CA ILE A 114 14.72 -2.51 -2.44
C ILE A 114 15.82 -2.90 -3.44
N ALA A 115 17.09 -2.86 -3.05
CA ALA A 115 18.19 -3.35 -3.88
C ALA A 115 18.00 -4.85 -4.22
N ALA A 116 17.67 -5.68 -3.23
CA ALA A 116 17.37 -7.09 -3.48
C ALA A 116 16.19 -7.30 -4.46
N PHE A 117 15.13 -6.49 -4.38
CA PHE A 117 14.04 -6.54 -5.35
C PHE A 117 14.45 -6.08 -6.75
N ARG A 118 15.39 -5.13 -6.87
CA ARG A 118 15.96 -4.72 -8.16
C ARG A 118 16.75 -5.86 -8.80
N ASP A 119 17.65 -6.49 -8.05
CA ASP A 119 18.46 -7.61 -8.55
C ASP A 119 17.57 -8.80 -8.99
N GLU A 120 16.52 -9.08 -8.21
CA GLU A 120 15.54 -10.11 -8.55
C GLU A 120 14.75 -9.72 -9.82
N LEU A 121 14.36 -8.45 -9.95
CA LEU A 121 13.67 -7.94 -11.13
C LEU A 121 14.54 -8.06 -12.37
N ASP A 122 15.80 -7.64 -12.30
CA ASP A 122 16.73 -7.70 -13.43
C ASP A 122 16.93 -9.14 -13.92
N SER A 123 17.08 -10.08 -12.98
CA SER A 123 17.16 -11.51 -13.28
C SER A 123 15.89 -12.03 -13.95
N ALA A 124 14.71 -11.67 -13.42
CA ALA A 124 13.43 -12.12 -13.99
C ALA A 124 13.13 -11.48 -15.36
N VAL A 125 13.56 -10.24 -15.58
CA VAL A 125 13.42 -9.54 -16.86
C VAL A 125 14.36 -10.15 -17.90
N PHE A 126 15.57 -10.55 -17.51
CA PHE A 126 16.47 -11.28 -18.39
C PHE A 126 15.88 -12.63 -18.83
N GLU A 127 15.28 -13.40 -17.90
CA GLU A 127 14.57 -14.63 -18.27
C GLU A 127 13.33 -14.36 -19.13
N LEU A 128 12.59 -13.28 -18.87
CA LEU A 128 11.47 -12.89 -19.72
C LEU A 128 11.93 -12.52 -21.14
N ASP A 129 13.07 -11.84 -21.28
CA ASP A 129 13.63 -11.44 -22.58
C ASP A 129 14.01 -12.65 -23.44
N ARG A 130 14.52 -13.73 -22.83
CA ARG A 130 14.77 -15.01 -23.52
C ARG A 130 13.53 -15.62 -24.17
N HIS A 131 12.35 -15.38 -23.59
CA HIS A 131 11.06 -15.82 -24.14
C HIS A 131 10.39 -14.77 -25.03
N TYR A 132 11.03 -13.62 -25.27
CA TYR A 132 10.36 -12.48 -25.87
C TYR A 132 10.00 -12.71 -27.35
N ASP A 133 10.88 -13.34 -28.12
CA ASP A 133 10.60 -13.67 -29.53
C ASP A 133 9.44 -14.66 -29.69
N GLU A 134 9.32 -15.61 -28.77
CA GLU A 134 8.17 -16.53 -28.70
C GLU A 134 6.89 -15.75 -28.43
N LEU A 135 6.89 -14.88 -27.43
CA LEU A 135 5.75 -14.04 -27.06
C LEU A 135 5.33 -13.11 -28.22
N ARG A 136 6.30 -12.51 -28.91
CA ARG A 136 6.07 -11.64 -30.07
C ARG A 136 5.50 -12.43 -31.26
N SER A 137 6.01 -13.63 -31.50
CA SER A 137 5.51 -14.54 -32.54
C SER A 137 4.09 -15.00 -32.26
N ALA A 138 3.79 -15.34 -31.00
CA ALA A 138 2.43 -15.67 -30.56
C ALA A 138 1.49 -14.47 -30.70
N ALA A 139 1.95 -13.26 -30.35
CA ALA A 139 1.18 -12.03 -30.51
C ALA A 139 0.87 -11.74 -31.98
N ARG A 140 1.83 -11.91 -32.90
CA ARG A 140 1.61 -11.78 -34.34
C ARG A 140 0.51 -12.71 -34.84
N LYS A 141 0.54 -13.98 -34.45
CA LYS A 141 -0.51 -14.96 -34.81
C LYS A 141 -1.89 -14.59 -34.25
N ARG A 142 -1.94 -14.11 -33.00
CA ARG A 142 -3.21 -13.80 -32.31
C ARG A 142 -3.83 -12.47 -32.74
N LEU A 143 -3.00 -11.47 -33.05
CA LEU A 143 -3.46 -10.14 -33.43
C LEU A 143 -3.76 -10.01 -34.92
N GLY A 144 -3.22 -10.88 -35.76
CA GLY A 144 -3.41 -10.80 -37.22
C GLY A 144 -3.03 -9.42 -37.75
N ASP A 145 -3.94 -8.80 -38.49
CA ASP A 145 -3.77 -7.48 -39.09
C ASP A 145 -3.62 -6.34 -38.07
N LEU A 146 -3.97 -6.58 -36.81
CA LEU A 146 -3.75 -5.61 -35.73
C LEU A 146 -2.30 -5.64 -35.21
N PHE A 147 -1.48 -6.62 -35.61
CA PHE A 147 -0.07 -6.67 -35.22
C PHE A 147 0.72 -5.55 -35.90
N ASN A 148 1.44 -4.77 -35.11
CA ASN A 148 2.41 -3.79 -35.63
C ASN A 148 3.78 -4.09 -35.01
N PRO A 149 4.83 -4.42 -35.80
CA PRO A 149 6.18 -4.65 -35.30
C PRO A 149 6.74 -3.52 -34.43
N ASP A 150 6.38 -2.26 -34.72
CA ASP A 150 6.88 -1.06 -34.02
C ASP A 150 6.29 -0.88 -32.61
N ASP A 151 5.26 -1.68 -32.26
CA ASP A 151 4.72 -1.70 -30.91
C ASP A 151 5.59 -2.51 -29.93
N TYR A 152 6.64 -3.18 -30.44
CA TYR A 152 7.49 -4.10 -29.70
C TYR A 152 8.91 -3.56 -29.71
N PRO A 153 9.49 -3.20 -28.54
CA PRO A 153 10.91 -2.85 -28.48
C PRO A 153 11.79 -4.03 -28.95
N PRO A 154 13.07 -3.79 -29.31
CA PRO A 154 13.97 -4.87 -29.70
C PRO A 154 14.34 -5.81 -28.53
N SER A 155 14.25 -5.32 -27.29
CA SER A 155 14.47 -6.09 -26.06
C SER A 155 13.61 -5.52 -24.93
N LEU A 156 13.34 -6.36 -23.94
CA LEU A 156 12.66 -6.02 -22.70
C LEU A 156 13.62 -5.54 -21.60
N ILE A 157 14.93 -5.69 -21.79
CA ILE A 157 15.92 -5.14 -20.86
C ILE A 157 15.76 -3.62 -20.75
N GLY A 158 15.71 -3.10 -19.53
CA GLY A 158 15.49 -1.68 -19.25
C GLY A 158 14.04 -1.19 -19.39
N MET A 159 13.09 -2.06 -19.79
CA MET A 159 11.66 -1.71 -19.88
C MET A 159 10.93 -1.80 -18.53
N PHE A 160 11.63 -2.28 -17.50
CA PHE A 160 11.13 -2.45 -16.14
C PHE A 160 12.16 -1.86 -15.18
N ALA A 161 11.70 -1.11 -14.18
CA ALA A 161 12.57 -0.58 -13.13
C ALA A 161 11.81 -0.39 -11.82
N ILE A 162 12.54 -0.53 -10.71
CA ILE A 162 12.11 -0.13 -9.37
C ILE A 162 13.06 0.97 -8.92
N GLU A 163 12.53 2.13 -8.59
CA GLU A 163 13.31 3.30 -8.19
C GLU A 163 12.80 3.80 -6.83
N HIS A 164 13.70 4.35 -6.01
CA HIS A 164 13.33 4.97 -4.74
C HIS A 164 14.20 6.21 -4.49
N ASP A 165 13.61 7.18 -3.81
CA ASP A 165 14.27 8.42 -3.38
C ASP A 165 13.69 8.92 -2.04
N TYR A 166 14.37 9.91 -1.46
CA TYR A 166 14.04 10.53 -0.17
C TYR A 166 13.71 12.01 -0.37
N PRO A 167 12.48 12.35 -0.81
CA PRO A 167 12.11 13.74 -1.05
C PRO A 167 12.09 14.55 0.25
N SER A 168 12.56 15.80 0.20
CA SER A 168 12.39 16.72 1.34
C SER A 168 10.91 17.03 1.55
N VAL A 169 10.44 16.82 2.78
CA VAL A 169 9.12 17.26 3.24
C VAL A 169 9.20 18.45 4.18
N GLU A 170 10.40 19.00 4.37
CA GLU A 170 10.67 20.17 5.20
C GLU A 170 10.78 21.46 4.37
N PRO A 171 10.41 22.62 4.94
CA PRO A 171 10.59 23.91 4.27
C PRO A 171 12.08 24.18 4.02
N PRO A 172 12.47 24.68 2.84
CA PRO A 172 13.87 25.01 2.57
C PRO A 172 14.40 26.12 3.48
N ASN A 173 15.55 25.89 4.13
CA ASN A 173 16.15 26.83 5.08
C ASN A 173 16.47 28.21 4.50
N TYR A 174 16.79 28.30 3.20
CA TYR A 174 17.10 29.59 2.56
C TYR A 174 15.91 30.56 2.57
N LEU A 175 14.67 30.06 2.67
CA LEU A 175 13.48 30.91 2.73
C LEU A 175 13.47 31.75 4.01
N GLN A 176 14.08 31.29 5.10
CA GLN A 176 14.18 32.06 6.34
C GLN A 176 14.85 33.42 6.12
N GLN A 177 15.81 33.50 5.19
CA GLN A 177 16.54 34.74 4.89
C GLN A 177 15.90 35.51 3.74
N LEU A 178 15.43 34.81 2.70
CA LEU A 178 14.92 35.44 1.49
C LEU A 178 13.46 35.90 1.59
N ASN A 179 12.63 35.12 2.29
CA ASN A 179 11.20 35.41 2.46
C ASN A 179 10.67 34.71 3.73
N PRO A 180 10.82 35.36 4.91
CA PRO A 180 10.37 34.81 6.19
C PRO A 180 8.88 34.48 6.23
N GLU A 181 8.03 35.29 5.60
CA GLU A 181 6.58 35.05 5.53
C GLU A 181 6.27 33.76 4.77
N LEU A 182 6.93 33.54 3.63
CA LEU A 182 6.79 32.30 2.86
C LEU A 182 7.34 31.10 3.63
N TYR A 183 8.43 31.25 4.37
CA TYR A 183 8.95 30.19 5.24
C TYR A 183 7.94 29.80 6.31
N GLU A 184 7.29 30.77 6.97
CA GLU A 184 6.25 30.51 7.96
C GLU A 184 5.04 29.79 7.36
N GLN A 185 4.58 30.21 6.17
CA GLN A 185 3.50 29.54 5.44
C GLN A 185 3.85 28.09 5.10
N GLU A 186 5.07 27.83 4.63
CA GLU A 186 5.51 26.45 4.35
C GLU A 186 5.65 25.62 5.63
N CYS A 187 6.08 26.21 6.75
CA CYS A 187 6.08 25.53 8.05
C CYS A 187 4.67 25.10 8.47
N GLN A 188 3.68 25.98 8.35
CA GLN A 188 2.28 25.66 8.66
C GLN A 188 1.73 24.57 7.74
N ARG A 189 2.06 24.63 6.44
CA ARG A 189 1.67 23.61 5.46
C ARG A 189 2.27 22.26 5.77
N VAL A 190 3.54 22.21 6.16
CA VAL A 190 4.22 20.97 6.59
C VAL A 190 3.54 20.43 7.84
N GLN A 191 3.29 21.27 8.85
CA GLN A 191 2.57 20.86 10.06
C GLN A 191 1.21 20.22 9.73
N SER A 192 0.39 20.87 8.90
CA SER A 192 -0.92 20.32 8.48
C SER A 192 -0.79 18.98 7.74
N ARG A 193 0.25 18.80 6.92
CA ARG A 193 0.51 17.51 6.24
C ARG A 193 0.86 16.40 7.22
N PHE A 194 1.64 16.71 8.26
CA PHE A 194 1.96 15.75 9.31
C PHE A 194 0.73 15.40 10.15
N ASP A 195 -0.13 16.37 10.46
CA ASP A 195 -1.41 16.11 11.14
C ASP A 195 -2.34 15.23 10.28
N GLU A 196 -2.43 15.47 8.96
CA GLU A 196 -3.17 14.60 8.04
C GLU A 196 -2.52 13.20 7.92
N ALA A 197 -1.19 13.10 7.95
CA ALA A 197 -0.48 11.83 7.93
C ALA A 197 -0.82 10.96 9.15
N VAL A 198 -0.95 11.56 10.34
CA VAL A 198 -1.44 10.87 11.55
C VAL A 198 -2.83 10.28 11.30
N GLN A 199 -3.76 11.07 10.78
CA GLN A 199 -5.12 10.61 10.48
C GLN A 199 -5.15 9.49 9.42
N LEU A 200 -4.33 9.61 8.37
CA LEU A 200 -4.19 8.59 7.33
C LEU A 200 -3.62 7.28 7.88
N ALA A 201 -2.62 7.36 8.77
CA ALA A 201 -2.01 6.20 9.42
C ALA A 201 -3.03 5.47 10.29
N GLU A 202 -3.74 6.19 11.16
CA GLU A 202 -4.80 5.63 12.00
C GLU A 202 -5.90 4.98 11.16
N GLN A 203 -6.37 5.65 10.11
CA GLN A 203 -7.40 5.11 9.24
C GLN A 203 -6.92 3.83 8.53
N ALA A 204 -5.67 3.80 8.09
CA ALA A 204 -5.08 2.62 7.46
C ALA A 204 -5.04 1.44 8.44
N PHE A 205 -4.57 1.65 9.67
CA PHE A 205 -4.54 0.59 10.69
C PHE A 205 -5.93 0.14 11.11
N LEU A 206 -6.85 1.07 11.34
CA LEU A 206 -8.22 0.77 11.72
C LEU A 206 -8.91 -0.07 10.64
N SER A 207 -8.89 0.39 9.39
CA SER A 207 -9.51 -0.35 8.27
C SER A 207 -8.89 -1.72 8.05
N GLU A 208 -7.58 -1.83 8.22
CA GLU A 208 -6.89 -3.10 8.06
C GLU A 208 -7.22 -4.08 9.19
N LEU A 209 -7.22 -3.63 10.45
CA LEU A 209 -7.61 -4.47 11.59
C LEU A 209 -9.07 -4.91 11.47
N THR A 210 -9.99 -4.02 11.09
CA THR A 210 -11.40 -4.37 10.84
C THR A 210 -11.51 -5.50 9.83
N GLN A 211 -10.83 -5.40 8.69
CA GLN A 211 -10.86 -6.45 7.66
C GLN A 211 -10.29 -7.78 8.16
N MET A 212 -9.21 -7.75 8.95
CA MET A 212 -8.63 -8.97 9.51
C MET A 212 -9.54 -9.64 10.54
N VAL A 213 -10.15 -8.85 11.44
CA VAL A 213 -11.07 -9.33 12.45
C VAL A 213 -12.36 -9.85 11.81
N GLU A 214 -12.95 -9.13 10.86
CA GLU A 214 -14.11 -9.58 10.08
C GLU A 214 -13.84 -10.93 9.42
N HIS A 215 -12.72 -11.04 8.70
CA HIS A 215 -12.35 -12.27 8.01
C HIS A 215 -12.11 -13.42 9.01
N LEU A 216 -11.50 -13.16 10.16
CA LEU A 216 -11.31 -14.18 11.19
C LEU A 216 -12.65 -14.66 11.77
N THR A 217 -13.51 -13.73 12.20
CA THR A 217 -14.83 -14.03 12.78
C THR A 217 -15.71 -14.80 11.80
N GLU A 218 -15.70 -14.42 10.52
CA GLU A 218 -16.44 -15.12 9.46
C GLU A 218 -15.94 -16.57 9.26
N ARG A 219 -14.63 -16.80 9.36
CA ARG A 219 -14.02 -18.12 9.21
C ARG A 219 -14.27 -19.02 10.42
N LEU A 220 -14.31 -18.44 11.62
CA LEU A 220 -14.51 -19.20 12.86
C LEU A 220 -15.99 -19.53 13.12
N SER A 221 -16.92 -18.63 12.77
CA SER A 221 -18.37 -18.79 13.00
C SER A 221 -19.04 -19.82 12.07
N GLY A 222 -18.48 -20.07 10.88
CA GLY A 222 -18.74 -21.27 10.07
C GLY A 222 -20.18 -21.51 9.59
N ARG A 223 -21.13 -20.57 9.75
CA ARG A 223 -22.56 -20.78 9.43
C ARG A 223 -23.20 -19.53 8.81
N GLN A 224 -23.13 -19.42 7.49
CA GLN A 224 -24.12 -18.62 6.74
C GLN A 224 -24.69 -19.35 5.51
N ASP A 225 -24.01 -20.38 4.97
CA ASP A 225 -24.36 -20.91 3.64
C ASP A 225 -24.22 -22.43 3.48
N GLY A 226 -24.39 -23.19 4.57
CA GLY A 226 -24.45 -24.67 4.54
C GLY A 226 -23.13 -25.41 4.23
N LYS A 227 -22.02 -24.70 3.94
CA LYS A 227 -20.68 -25.27 3.79
C LYS A 227 -19.68 -24.62 4.75
N PRO A 228 -18.88 -25.40 5.50
CA PRO A 228 -17.89 -24.84 6.42
C PRO A 228 -16.82 -24.06 5.64
N LYS A 229 -16.61 -22.79 5.98
CA LYS A 229 -15.49 -22.03 5.43
C LYS A 229 -14.18 -22.61 5.96
N VAL A 230 -13.25 -22.91 5.06
CA VAL A 230 -11.94 -23.46 5.43
C VAL A 230 -11.15 -22.43 6.22
N PHE A 231 -10.75 -22.77 7.45
CA PHE A 231 -9.84 -21.99 8.28
C PHE A 231 -8.38 -22.32 7.94
N ARG A 232 -7.61 -21.29 7.58
CA ARG A 232 -6.19 -21.39 7.19
C ARG A 232 -5.30 -20.73 8.24
N ASP A 233 -4.09 -21.24 8.42
CA ASP A 233 -3.12 -20.73 9.39
C ASP A 233 -2.80 -19.24 9.14
N SER A 234 -2.81 -18.85 7.86
CA SER A 234 -2.60 -17.47 7.43
C SER A 234 -3.53 -16.46 8.11
N ALA A 235 -4.72 -16.86 8.57
CA ALA A 235 -5.61 -15.94 9.29
C ALA A 235 -5.00 -15.47 10.64
N VAL A 236 -4.29 -16.36 11.33
CA VAL A 236 -3.60 -16.05 12.60
C VAL A 236 -2.26 -15.37 12.32
N THR A 237 -1.48 -15.92 11.38
CA THR A 237 -0.17 -15.35 11.01
C THR A 237 -0.29 -13.89 10.54
N ASN A 238 -1.27 -13.57 9.69
CA ASN A 238 -1.48 -12.20 9.21
C ASN A 238 -1.81 -11.22 10.35
N LEU A 239 -2.56 -11.66 11.37
CA LEU A 239 -2.85 -10.84 12.55
C LEU A 239 -1.60 -10.62 13.39
N THR A 240 -0.77 -11.64 13.59
CA THR A 240 0.52 -11.51 14.28
C THR A 240 1.44 -10.52 13.56
N GLU A 241 1.60 -10.66 12.24
CA GLU A 241 2.37 -9.72 11.41
C GLU A 241 1.82 -8.29 11.47
N PHE A 242 0.48 -8.14 11.50
CA PHE A 242 -0.15 -6.84 11.71
C PHE A 242 0.22 -6.23 13.06
N PHE A 243 0.19 -7.00 14.16
CA PHE A 243 0.52 -6.48 15.49
C PHE A 243 1.98 -6.04 15.61
N ASP A 244 2.90 -6.81 15.03
CA ASP A 244 4.32 -6.45 15.00
C ASP A 244 4.54 -5.16 14.22
N ARG A 245 3.89 -5.04 13.06
CA ARG A 245 3.94 -3.82 12.25
C ARG A 245 3.31 -2.63 12.96
N PHE A 246 2.13 -2.80 13.54
CA PHE A 246 1.47 -1.77 14.33
C PHE A 246 2.42 -1.29 15.42
N ARG A 247 2.98 -2.19 16.23
CA ARG A 247 3.95 -1.84 17.27
C ARG A 247 5.17 -1.08 16.72
N SER A 248 5.70 -1.50 15.58
CA SER A 248 6.89 -0.88 15.00
C SER A 248 6.65 0.53 14.45
N LEU A 249 5.46 0.81 13.94
CA LEU A 249 5.08 2.05 13.25
C LEU A 249 4.15 2.95 14.08
N ASN A 250 3.59 2.47 15.19
CA ASN A 250 2.61 3.19 15.97
C ASN A 250 3.25 4.39 16.67
N ILE A 251 2.59 5.54 16.51
CA ILE A 251 2.95 6.81 17.12
C ILE A 251 2.09 7.14 18.35
N ARG A 252 1.23 6.21 18.79
CA ARG A 252 0.31 6.33 19.95
C ARG A 252 -0.54 7.60 19.86
N SER A 253 -1.27 7.72 18.75
CA SER A 253 -2.10 8.88 18.48
C SER A 253 -3.57 8.68 18.86
N ASN A 254 -4.00 7.44 19.08
CA ASN A 254 -5.37 7.08 19.41
C ASN A 254 -5.42 5.93 20.43
N GLU A 255 -5.73 6.27 21.69
CA GLU A 255 -5.78 5.32 22.81
C GLU A 255 -6.83 4.23 22.61
N GLN A 256 -8.00 4.57 22.04
CA GLN A 256 -9.06 3.59 21.78
C GLN A 256 -8.65 2.55 20.73
N LEU A 257 -7.94 2.98 19.68
CA LEU A 257 -7.38 2.07 18.69
C LEU A 257 -6.28 1.20 19.31
N ASP A 258 -5.42 1.77 20.14
CA ASP A 258 -4.37 1.04 20.87
C ASP A 258 -4.99 -0.06 21.75
N GLU A 259 -6.03 0.26 22.52
CA GLU A 259 -6.75 -0.70 23.36
C GLU A 259 -7.40 -1.83 22.56
N LEU A 260 -8.02 -1.52 21.42
CA LEU A 260 -8.64 -2.53 20.55
C LEU A 260 -7.58 -3.45 19.93
N VAL A 261 -6.43 -2.92 19.52
CA VAL A 261 -5.30 -3.72 19.04
C VAL A 261 -4.79 -4.63 20.14
N GLU A 262 -4.62 -4.13 21.37
CA GLU A 262 -4.17 -4.94 22.51
C GLU A 262 -5.19 -6.02 22.89
N ASN A 263 -6.49 -5.71 22.87
CA ASN A 263 -7.56 -6.68 23.08
C ASN A 263 -7.52 -7.78 22.01
N ALA A 264 -7.39 -7.40 20.74
CA ALA A 264 -7.27 -8.36 19.64
C ALA A 264 -6.02 -9.24 19.79
N GLN A 265 -4.89 -8.65 20.14
CA GLN A 265 -3.63 -9.36 20.36
C GLN A 265 -3.75 -10.36 21.51
N ARG A 266 -4.38 -9.98 22.63
CA ARG A 266 -4.59 -10.88 23.78
C ARG A 266 -5.41 -12.11 23.43
N VAL A 267 -6.43 -11.96 22.59
CA VAL A 267 -7.29 -13.08 22.16
C VAL A 267 -6.54 -14.06 21.25
N ILE A 268 -5.64 -13.57 20.41
CA ILE A 268 -4.88 -14.40 19.45
C ILE A 268 -3.60 -14.99 20.04
N THR A 269 -3.00 -14.30 21.01
CA THR A 269 -1.72 -14.73 21.60
C THR A 269 -1.87 -16.08 22.28
N GLY A 270 -1.02 -17.04 21.88
CA GLY A 270 -1.04 -18.41 22.41
C GLY A 270 -2.08 -19.33 21.76
N VAL A 271 -2.84 -18.85 20.77
CA VAL A 271 -3.78 -19.68 20.01
C VAL A 271 -3.06 -20.38 18.86
N ASP A 272 -2.96 -21.70 18.93
CA ASP A 272 -2.42 -22.50 17.83
C ASP A 272 -3.50 -22.75 16.76
N PRO A 273 -3.22 -22.48 15.46
CA PRO A 273 -4.19 -22.72 14.38
C PRO A 273 -4.72 -24.15 14.30
N GLN A 274 -3.92 -25.15 14.65
CA GLN A 274 -4.31 -26.55 14.70
C GLN A 274 -5.27 -26.83 15.87
N GLN A 275 -5.11 -26.15 17.00
CA GLN A 275 -6.07 -26.23 18.11
C GLN A 275 -7.43 -25.66 17.71
N LEU A 276 -7.45 -24.55 16.95
CA LEU A 276 -8.70 -24.01 16.39
C LEU A 276 -9.37 -24.98 15.43
N ARG A 277 -8.61 -25.74 14.62
CA ARG A 277 -9.21 -26.78 13.77
C ARG A 277 -9.86 -27.91 14.56
N ASN A 278 -9.19 -28.32 15.63
CA ASN A 278 -9.56 -29.52 16.38
C ASN A 278 -10.64 -29.26 17.45
N SER A 279 -10.77 -28.02 17.94
CA SER A 279 -11.68 -27.67 19.03
C SER A 279 -12.77 -26.70 18.58
N GLN A 280 -14.02 -27.17 18.52
CA GLN A 280 -15.16 -26.30 18.26
C GLN A 280 -15.39 -25.28 19.39
N ALA A 281 -15.24 -25.70 20.65
CA ALA A 281 -15.39 -24.82 21.80
C ALA A 281 -14.38 -23.65 21.76
N LEU A 282 -13.12 -23.92 21.41
CA LEU A 282 -12.11 -22.88 21.27
C LEU A 282 -12.43 -21.92 20.12
N ARG A 283 -12.95 -22.42 18.99
CA ARG A 283 -13.39 -21.57 17.87
C ARG A 283 -14.52 -20.64 18.28
N GLU A 284 -15.53 -21.16 18.98
CA GLU A 284 -16.67 -20.37 19.45
C GLU A 284 -16.23 -19.30 20.46
N GLN A 285 -15.31 -19.64 21.37
CA GLN A 285 -14.73 -18.70 22.31
C GLN A 285 -13.96 -17.57 21.60
N VAL A 286 -13.02 -17.90 20.71
CA VAL A 286 -12.22 -16.91 19.98
C VAL A 286 -13.11 -16.06 19.07
N ALA A 287 -14.10 -16.65 18.39
CA ALA A 287 -15.05 -15.91 17.56
C ALA A 287 -15.89 -14.92 18.38
N SER A 288 -16.36 -15.32 19.56
CA SER A 288 -17.12 -14.44 20.45
C SER A 288 -16.26 -13.27 20.94
N GLN A 289 -15.03 -13.53 21.38
CA GLN A 289 -14.11 -12.47 21.82
C GLN A 289 -13.73 -11.53 20.68
N MET A 290 -13.50 -12.05 19.47
CA MET A 290 -13.23 -11.24 18.27
C MET A 290 -14.43 -10.41 17.83
N SER A 291 -15.65 -10.90 18.01
CA SER A 291 -16.87 -10.15 17.70
C SER A 291 -17.05 -8.92 18.60
N VAL A 292 -16.57 -8.99 19.85
CA VAL A 292 -16.52 -7.83 20.76
C VAL A 292 -15.54 -6.78 20.24
N VAL A 293 -14.33 -7.21 19.84
CA VAL A 293 -13.33 -6.32 19.23
C VAL A 293 -13.89 -5.69 17.94
N GLN A 294 -14.52 -6.48 17.08
CA GLN A 294 -15.15 -6.03 15.84
C GLN A 294 -16.17 -4.92 16.11
N SER A 295 -17.05 -5.11 17.08
CA SER A 295 -18.08 -4.12 17.44
C SER A 295 -17.47 -2.79 17.89
N GLY A 296 -16.37 -2.84 18.65
CA GLY A 296 -15.62 -1.64 19.05
C GLY A 296 -14.97 -0.92 17.86
N LEU A 297 -14.40 -1.67 16.90
CA LEU A 297 -13.83 -1.10 15.68
C LEU A 297 -14.90 -0.45 14.79
N ASP A 298 -16.06 -1.07 14.68
CA ASP A 298 -17.19 -0.54 13.90
C ASP A 298 -17.69 0.79 14.49
N GLN A 299 -17.74 0.90 15.82
CA GLN A 299 -18.09 2.16 16.48
C GLN A 299 -17.07 3.27 16.17
N LEU A 300 -15.76 2.98 16.28
CA LEU A 300 -14.72 3.94 15.91
C LEU A 300 -14.78 4.37 14.44
N LEU A 301 -15.21 3.49 13.54
CA LEU A 301 -15.38 3.81 12.12
C LEU A 301 -16.59 4.72 11.88
N VAL A 302 -17.67 4.56 12.65
CA VAL A 302 -18.88 5.40 12.55
C VAL A 302 -18.64 6.80 13.09
N ASP A 303 -17.91 6.93 14.20
CA ASP A 303 -17.65 8.22 14.86
C ASP A 303 -16.63 9.09 14.10
N ARG A 304 -15.94 8.53 13.10
CA ARG A 304 -14.98 9.28 12.27
C ARG A 304 -15.69 10.01 11.12
N PRO A 305 -15.46 11.33 10.94
CA PRO A 305 -15.97 12.04 9.78
C PRO A 305 -15.38 11.44 8.48
N ARG A 306 -16.25 11.00 7.58
CA ARG A 306 -15.85 10.50 6.25
C ARG A 306 -15.14 11.63 5.49
N ARG A 307 -13.96 11.32 4.95
CA ARG A 307 -13.07 12.26 4.25
C ARG A 307 -13.81 13.18 3.28
N ASN A 308 -13.77 14.48 3.52
CA ASN A 308 -14.07 15.49 2.50
C ASN A 308 -12.87 15.56 1.54
N ILE A 309 -13.01 15.01 0.34
CA ILE A 309 -11.98 15.14 -0.70
C ILE A 309 -12.08 16.57 -1.25
N GLN A 310 -11.33 17.50 -0.67
CA GLN A 310 -11.09 18.80 -1.30
C GLN A 310 -10.19 18.58 -2.51
N ARG A 311 -10.80 18.46 -3.70
CA ARG A 311 -10.07 18.47 -4.96
C ARG A 311 -9.51 19.88 -5.16
N ARG A 312 -8.18 20.01 -5.32
CA ARG A 312 -7.58 21.27 -5.76
C ARG A 312 -8.15 21.64 -7.14
N PRO A 313 -8.58 22.89 -7.37
CA PRO A 313 -8.82 23.37 -8.71
C PRO A 313 -7.52 23.30 -9.51
N ARG A 314 -7.62 22.87 -10.77
CA ARG A 314 -6.52 22.84 -11.74
C ARG A 314 -6.10 24.25 -12.12
#